data_AF-A0A9R1B6F2-F1
#
_entry.id   AF-A0A9R1B6F2-F1
#
_cell.length_a   1.000
_cell.length_b   1.000
_cell.length_c   1.000
_cell.angle_alpha   90.00
_cell.angle_beta   90.00
_cell.angle_gamma   90.00
#
_symmetry.space_group_name_H-M   'P 1'
#
loop_
_entity.id
_entity.type
_entity.pdbx_description
1 polymer ?
#
loop_
_entity_poly.entity_id
_entity_poly.type
_entity_poly.pdbx_seq_one_letter_code
_entity_poly.pdbx_strand_id
1 'polypeptide(L)'
;MDPYTDFRRSMQNMIKMHHGQESRPLDWDFLEELLFYYLQLNDQSVHRHILKAFADLTAGTHKDIPARGKPNWADKSVRSRKY
;
A
#
# COMPACT_ATOMS: atom_id res chain seq x y z
N MET A 1 -0.75 20.77 15.90
CA MET A 1 -0.40 19.37 15.56
C MET A 1 -1.69 18.64 15.26
N ASP A 2 -1.77 17.96 14.12
CA ASP A 2 -2.93 17.15 13.76
C ASP A 2 -2.57 15.68 14.03
N PRO A 3 -3.12 15.05 15.08
CA PRO A 3 -2.74 13.70 15.47
C PRO A 3 -2.86 12.69 14.32
N TYR A 4 -3.88 12.83 13.48
CA TYR A 4 -4.05 11.97 12.31
C TYR A 4 -2.87 12.07 11.35
N THR A 5 -2.52 13.30 10.93
CA THR A 5 -1.41 13.54 10.01
C THR A 5 -0.09 13.06 10.59
N ASP A 6 0.12 13.27 11.89
CA ASP A 6 1.34 12.88 12.57
C ASP A 6 1.50 11.34 12.63
N PHE A 7 0.44 10.62 13.01
CA PHE A 7 0.46 9.15 13.02
C PHE A 7 0.61 8.57 11.62
N ARG A 8 -0.09 9.12 10.63
CA ARG A 8 0.01 8.65 9.24
C ARG A 8 1.44 8.77 8.71
N ARG A 9 2.10 9.91 8.92
CA ARG A 9 3.50 10.12 8.51
C ARG A 9 4.45 9.18 9.24
N SER A 10 4.26 8.99 10.53
CA SER A 10 5.11 8.12 11.34
C SER A 10 5.03 6.65 10.88
N MET A 11 3.82 6.14 10.63
CA MET A 11 3.62 4.80 10.08
C MET A 11 4.26 4.65 8.69
N GLN A 12 4.08 5.62 7.79
CA GLN A 12 4.70 5.60 6.45
C GLN A 12 6.23 5.51 6.52
N ASN A 13 6.86 6.25 7.44
CA ASN A 13 8.30 6.22 7.61
C ASN A 13 8.79 4.85 8.11
N MET A 14 8.09 4.25 9.08
CA MET A 14 8.43 2.91 9.58
C MET A 14 8.30 1.84 8.50
N ILE A 15 7.25 1.90 7.69
CA ILE A 15 7.05 0.98 6.55
C ILE A 15 8.15 1.14 5.50
N LYS A 16 8.54 2.38 5.19
CA LYS A 16 9.66 2.66 4.25
C LYS A 16 10.99 2.12 4.78
N MET A 17 11.25 2.26 6.07
CA MET A 17 12.46 1.70 6.69
C MET A 17 12.44 0.17 6.70
N HIS A 18 11.27 -0.45 6.88
CA HIS A 18 11.10 -1.91 6.87
C HIS A 18 11.23 -2.52 5.47
N HIS A 19 10.57 -1.96 4.46
CA HIS A 19 10.51 -2.52 3.10
C HIS A 19 11.58 -2.00 2.14
N GLY A 20 12.25 -0.87 2.44
CA GLY A 20 13.14 -0.21 1.50
C GLY A 20 12.38 0.42 0.33
N GLN A 21 12.85 0.23 -0.91
CA GLN A 21 12.18 0.74 -2.12
C GLN A 21 10.82 0.03 -2.34
N GLU A 22 9.79 0.82 -2.66
CA GLU A 22 8.35 0.57 -2.52
C GLU A 22 7.74 -0.58 -3.37
N SER A 23 8.53 -1.52 -3.88
CA SER A 23 8.04 -2.57 -4.80
C SER A 23 7.68 -3.90 -4.15
N ARG A 24 7.66 -4.01 -2.81
CA ARG A 24 7.27 -5.23 -2.11
C ARG A 24 5.81 -5.19 -1.67
N PRO A 25 5.10 -6.33 -1.67
CA PRO A 25 3.82 -6.45 -0.99
C PRO A 25 3.93 -5.98 0.45
N LEU A 26 2.85 -5.39 0.97
CA LEU A 26 2.77 -5.04 2.39
C LEU A 26 2.94 -6.30 3.26
N ASP A 27 3.92 -6.27 4.15
CA ASP A 27 4.03 -7.22 5.25
C ASP A 27 2.93 -6.92 6.28
N TRP A 28 1.86 -7.72 6.24
CA TRP A 28 0.69 -7.53 7.10
C TRP A 28 0.99 -7.84 8.56
N ASP A 29 1.86 -8.80 8.84
CA ASP A 29 2.23 -9.18 10.21
C ASP A 29 2.99 -8.02 10.87
N PHE A 30 3.95 -7.42 10.15
CA PHE A 30 4.64 -6.21 10.60
C PHE A 30 3.69 -5.03 10.84
N LEU A 31 2.70 -4.84 9.96
CA LEU A 31 1.74 -3.74 10.09
C LEU A 31 0.79 -3.90 11.28
N GLU A 32 0.37 -5.13 11.56
CA GLU A 32 -0.43 -5.44 12.75
C GLU A 32 0.37 -5.16 14.02
N GLU A 33 1.62 -5.62 14.09
CA GLU A 33 2.50 -5.35 15.22
C GLU A 33 2.76 -3.85 15.40
N LEU A 34 3.00 -3.14 14.30
CA LEU A 34 3.16 -1.68 14.31
C LEU A 34 1.90 -0.99 14.83
N LEU A 35 0.71 -1.40 14.39
CA LEU A 35 -0.55 -0.85 14.89
C LEU A 35 -0.71 -1.09 16.39
N PHE A 36 -0.44 -2.32 16.85
CA PHE A 36 -0.54 -2.69 18.25
C PHE A 36 0.38 -1.85 19.13
N TYR A 37 1.62 -1.64 18.70
CA TYR A 37 2.58 -0.79 19.40
C TYR A 37 2.08 0.65 19.58
N TYR A 38 1.52 1.24 18.52
CA TYR A 38 0.96 2.60 18.61
C TYR A 38 -0.24 2.66 19.56
N LEU A 39 -1.11 1.65 19.56
CA LEU A 39 -2.26 1.61 20.48
C LEU A 39 -1.82 1.44 21.93
N GLN A 40 -0.80 0.61 22.20
CA GLN A 40 -0.29 0.38 23.55
C GLN A 40 0.45 1.59 24.13
N LEU A 41 1.22 2.31 23.31
CA LEU A 41 2.04 3.43 23.77
C LEU A 41 1.26 4.74 23.95
N ASN A 42 0.04 4.83 23.42
CA ASN A 42 -0.72 6.07 23.39
C ASN A 42 -2.03 5.96 24.16
N ASP A 43 -2.47 7.08 24.74
CA ASP A 43 -3.75 7.15 25.44
C ASP A 43 -4.92 6.76 24.52
N GLN A 44 -5.95 6.14 25.11
CA GLN A 44 -7.18 5.77 24.40
C GLN A 44 -7.85 6.97 23.69
N SER A 45 -7.63 8.18 24.22
CA SER A 45 -8.15 9.43 23.65
C SER A 45 -7.66 9.67 22.21
N VAL A 46 -6.53 9.11 21.79
CA VAL A 46 -5.99 9.29 20.43
C VAL A 46 -6.12 8.07 19.52
N HIS A 47 -6.60 6.92 20.04
CA HIS A 47 -6.73 5.67 19.28
C HIS A 47 -7.56 5.82 18.01
N ARG A 48 -8.61 6.65 18.02
CA ARG A 48 -9.43 6.92 16.82
C ARG A 48 -8.61 7.49 15.66
N HIS A 49 -7.59 8.28 15.96
CA HIS A 49 -6.72 8.90 14.94
C HIS A 49 -5.71 7.89 14.40
N ILE A 50 -5.16 7.04 15.27
CA ILE A 50 -4.26 5.93 14.93
C ILE A 50 -4.97 4.95 13.99
N LEU A 51 -6.15 4.48 14.38
CA LEU A 51 -6.95 3.53 13.58
C LEU A 51 -7.34 4.12 12.23
N LYS A 52 -7.74 5.40 12.19
CA LYS A 52 -8.07 6.09 10.94
C LYS A 52 -6.85 6.20 10.02
N ALA A 53 -5.69 6.61 10.55
CA ALA A 53 -4.46 6.71 9.79
C ALA A 53 -4.03 5.35 9.20
N PHE A 54 -4.14 4.28 9.99
CA PHE A 54 -3.84 2.92 9.57
C PHE A 54 -4.77 2.41 8.46
N ALA A 55 -6.09 2.62 8.61
CA ALA A 55 -7.06 2.21 7.61
C ALA A 55 -6.84 2.94 6.27
N ASP A 56 -6.60 4.25 6.30
CA ASP A 56 -6.35 5.03 5.10
C ASP A 56 -5.03 4.63 4.42
N LEU A 57 -4.03 4.22 5.19
CA LEU A 57 -2.73 3.78 4.69
C LEU A 57 -2.84 2.44 3.96
N THR A 58 -3.57 1.48 4.55
CA THR A 58 -3.74 0.12 4.01
C THR A 58 -4.80 0.05 2.90
N ALA A 59 -5.75 0.98 2.86
CA ALA A 59 -6.67 1.12 1.73
C ALA A 59 -5.99 1.69 0.47
N GLY A 60 -4.96 2.55 0.65
CA GLY A 60 -4.22 3.15 -0.45
C GLY A 60 -3.34 2.17 -1.22
N THR A 61 -2.89 1.08 -0.59
CA THR A 61 -1.98 0.10 -1.19
C THR A 61 -2.68 -0.89 -2.13
N HIS A 62 -4.02 -0.93 -2.12
CA HIS A 62 -4.81 -1.83 -2.97
C HIS A 62 -5.13 -1.26 -4.36
N LYS A 63 -4.78 0.00 -4.64
CA LYS A 63 -5.18 0.72 -5.87
C LYS A 63 -4.18 0.68 -7.03
N ASP A 64 -2.92 0.29 -6.80
CA ASP A 64 -1.87 0.33 -7.83
C ASP A 64 -1.40 -1.05 -8.32
N ILE A 65 -2.33 -1.99 -8.51
CA ILE A 65 -2.11 -3.06 -9.50
C ILE A 65 -2.77 -2.60 -10.80
N PRO A 66 -2.05 -1.94 -11.73
CA PRO A 66 -2.54 -1.88 -13.10
C PRO A 66 -2.64 -3.33 -13.58
N ALA A 67 -3.84 -3.73 -14.00
CA ALA A 67 -4.11 -5.04 -14.56
C ALA A 67 -3.08 -5.38 -15.64
N ARG A 68 -2.06 -6.16 -15.27
CA ARG A 68 -0.94 -6.51 -16.14
C ARG A 68 -1.45 -7.44 -17.23
N GLY A 69 -1.54 -6.88 -18.45
CA GLY A 69 -1.36 -7.60 -19.71
C GLY A 69 -2.61 -8.26 -20.29
N LYS A 70 -3.34 -7.53 -21.14
CA LYS A 70 -4.05 -8.16 -22.25
C LYS A 70 -2.99 -8.63 -23.27
N PRO A 71 -2.78 -9.94 -23.52
CA PRO A 71 -1.99 -10.34 -24.67
C PRO A 71 -2.80 -10.03 -25.92
N ASN A 72 -2.41 -9.01 -26.68
CA ASN A 72 -3.00 -8.76 -27.98
C ASN A 72 -2.47 -9.82 -28.96
N TRP A 73 -3.18 -10.94 -29.09
CA TRP A 73 -2.86 -11.99 -30.06
C TRP A 73 -3.42 -11.71 -31.48
N ALA A 74 -3.79 -10.46 -31.78
CA ALA A 74 -4.20 -10.08 -33.12
C ALA A 74 -3.03 -9.46 -33.92
N ASP A 75 -2.08 -10.30 -34.32
CA ASP A 75 -1.39 -10.09 -35.60
C ASP A 75 -1.17 -11.43 -36.29
N LYS A 76 -2.24 -11.92 -36.90
CA LYS A 76 -2.16 -12.88 -38.01
C LYS A 76 -2.81 -12.23 -39.23
N SER A 77 -2.19 -11.18 -39.76
CA SER A 77 -2.43 -10.79 -41.14
C SER A 77 -1.63 -11.71 -42.07
N VAL A 78 -2.14 -12.94 -42.27
CA VAL A 78 -1.80 -13.73 -43.45
C VAL A 78 -2.63 -13.16 -44.61
N ARG A 79 -2.07 -12.20 -45.34
CA ARG A 79 -2.43 -12.00 -46.76
C ARG A 79 -1.43 -11.09 -47.49
N SER A 80 -0.51 -11.72 -48.23
CA SER A 80 -0.17 -11.39 -49.61
C SER A 80 1.25 -11.82 -49.92
N ARG A 81 1.38 -12.84 -50.77
CA ARG A 81 2.40 -12.81 -51.80
C ARG A 81 1.78 -13.40 -53.06
N LYS A 82 1.39 -12.49 -53.95
CA LYS A 82 1.27 -12.76 -55.38
C LYS A 82 2.66 -12.52 -55.95
N TYR A 83 3.16 -13.50 -56.70
CA TYR A 83 3.89 -13.45 -57.98
C TYR A 83 4.56 -14.82 -58.15
#